data_AF-A0A918TBI7-F1
#
_entry.id   AF-A0A918TBI7-F1
#
_cell.length_a   1.000
_cell.length_b   1.000
_cell.length_c   1.000
_cell.angle_alpha   90.00
_cell.angle_beta   90.00
_cell.angle_gamma   90.00
#
_symmetry.space_group_name_H-M   'P 1'
#
loop_
_entity.id
_entity.type
_entity.pdbx_description
1 polymer ?
#
loop_
_entity_poly.entity_id
_entity_poly.type
_entity_poly.pdbx_seq_one_letter_code
_entity_poly.pdbx_strand_id
1 'polypeptide(L)'
;MTTSVALPLPTRPWGAGRLAPYPTVIRRPHATVTIDPTTQLGVFRDRAGQMVEMGKHGTSSGTETSTTTNSDSRNDQGHDQDSNQD
;
A
#
# COMPACT_ATOMS: atom_id res chain seq x y z
N MET A 1 -2.55 54.71 29.28
CA MET A 1 -2.70 54.14 27.93
C MET A 1 -2.70 52.63 28.10
N THR A 2 -3.83 51.96 27.91
CA THR A 2 -3.94 50.50 28.11
C THR A 2 -3.81 49.82 26.75
N THR A 3 -2.70 49.14 26.52
CA THR A 3 -2.48 48.38 25.28
C THR A 3 -3.21 47.04 25.38
N SER A 4 -4.22 46.85 24.53
CA SER A 4 -4.90 45.57 24.36
C SER A 4 -4.03 44.63 23.54
N VAL A 5 -3.60 43.51 24.12
CA VAL A 5 -2.91 42.45 23.39
C VAL A 5 -3.96 41.58 22.71
N ALA A 6 -4.00 41.61 21.38
CA ALA A 6 -4.80 40.67 20.61
C ALA A 6 -4.07 39.31 20.57
N LEU A 7 -4.71 38.26 21.09
CA LEU A 7 -4.17 36.91 21.02
C LEU A 7 -4.39 36.32 19.62
N PRO A 8 -3.39 35.63 19.03
CA PRO A 8 -3.54 35.01 17.72
C PRO A 8 -4.61 33.92 17.77
N LEU A 9 -5.53 33.95 16.82
CA LEU A 9 -6.52 32.91 16.65
C LEU A 9 -5.82 31.60 16.25
N PRO A 10 -6.21 30.46 16.82
CA PRO A 10 -5.61 29.18 16.47
C PRO A 10 -5.87 28.88 14.99
N THR A 11 -4.80 28.83 14.21
CA THR A 11 -4.86 28.44 12.80
C THR A 11 -5.14 26.95 12.72
N ARG A 12 -6.09 26.56 11.87
CA ARG A 12 -6.41 25.14 11.67
C ARG A 12 -5.14 24.40 11.21
N PRO A 13 -4.76 23.27 11.85
CA PRO A 13 -3.63 22.49 11.40
C PRO A 13 -3.81 22.04 9.95
N TRP A 14 -2.75 22.09 9.16
CA TRP A 14 -2.70 21.64 7.76
C TRP A 14 -3.47 20.32 7.53
N GLY A 15 -3.31 19.36 8.44
CA GLY A 15 -3.87 18.02 8.28
C GLY A 15 -5.39 17.98 8.45
N ALA A 16 -5.94 18.87 9.28
CA ALA A 16 -7.37 18.88 9.55
C ALA A 16 -8.19 19.36 8.33
N GLY A 17 -7.60 20.15 7.42
CA GLY A 17 -8.24 20.53 6.15
C GLY A 17 -8.26 19.42 5.10
N ARG A 18 -7.53 18.32 5.34
CA ARG A 18 -7.40 17.19 4.42
C ARG A 18 -8.14 15.93 4.91
N LEU A 19 -8.72 15.98 6.10
CA LEU A 19 -9.58 14.91 6.59
C LEU A 19 -10.85 14.88 5.73
N ALA A 20 -11.07 13.75 5.08
CA ALA A 20 -12.33 13.41 4.44
C ALA A 20 -12.92 12.17 5.13
N PRO A 21 -14.25 12.03 5.17
CA PRO A 21 -14.87 10.79 5.61
C PRO A 21 -14.31 9.61 4.80
N TYR A 22 -14.06 8.49 5.48
CA TYR A 22 -13.73 7.26 4.78
C TYR A 22 -14.89 6.89 3.84
N PRO A 23 -14.60 6.41 2.62
CA PRO A 23 -15.64 5.90 1.74
C PRO A 23 -16.39 4.78 2.45
N THR A 24 -17.72 4.88 2.51
CA THR A 24 -18.57 3.85 3.13
C THR A 24 -18.62 2.56 2.30
N VAL A 25 -18.31 2.65 1.00
CA VAL A 25 -18.19 1.52 0.09
C VAL A 25 -17.08 1.75 -0.92
N ILE A 26 -16.27 0.72 -1.17
CA ILE A 26 -15.31 0.68 -2.28
C ILE A 26 -15.88 -0.24 -3.35
N ARG A 27 -15.99 0.27 -4.57
CA ARG A 27 -16.51 -0.50 -5.71
C ARG A 27 -15.37 -1.38 -6.24
N ARG A 28 -15.37 -2.67 -5.88
CA ARG A 28 -14.43 -3.63 -6.47
C ARG A 28 -14.80 -3.89 -7.95
N PRO A 29 -13.83 -3.92 -8.87
CA PRO A 29 -14.11 -4.13 -10.29
C PRO A 29 -14.57 -5.56 -10.61
N HIS A 30 -14.09 -6.57 -9.88
CA HIS A 30 -14.55 -7.96 -10.03
C HIS A 30 -15.68 -8.26 -9.04
N ALA A 31 -16.74 -8.88 -9.56
CA ALA A 31 -17.93 -9.22 -8.77
C ALA A 31 -17.87 -10.67 -8.26
N THR A 32 -17.20 -11.57 -8.99
CA THR A 32 -17.15 -13.00 -8.66
C THR A 32 -15.93 -13.68 -9.29
N VAL A 33 -15.35 -14.63 -8.56
CA VAL A 33 -14.35 -15.59 -9.03
C VAL A 33 -14.96 -16.98 -9.02
N THR A 34 -14.77 -17.73 -10.11
CA THR A 34 -15.14 -19.14 -10.22
C THR A 34 -13.95 -19.95 -10.71
N ILE A 35 -13.84 -21.23 -10.32
CA ILE A 35 -12.85 -22.13 -10.88
C ILE A 35 -13.40 -22.74 -12.18
N ASP A 36 -12.63 -22.65 -13.26
CA ASP A 36 -12.89 -23.43 -14.48
C ASP A 36 -12.56 -24.91 -14.21
N PRO A 37 -13.53 -25.84 -14.33
CA PRO A 37 -13.30 -27.25 -14.03
C PRO A 37 -12.32 -27.93 -14.99
N THR A 38 -12.15 -27.44 -16.22
CA THR A 38 -11.26 -28.02 -17.23
C THR A 38 -9.82 -27.58 -17.01
N THR A 39 -9.59 -26.28 -16.79
CA THR A 39 -8.24 -25.72 -16.67
C THR A 39 -7.76 -25.60 -15.21
N GLN A 40 -8.66 -25.72 -14.24
CA GLN A 40 -8.42 -25.47 -12.82
C GLN A 40 -7.89 -24.05 -12.53
N LEU A 41 -8.18 -23.10 -13.42
CA LEU A 41 -7.81 -21.70 -13.27
C LEU A 41 -8.97 -20.85 -12.75
N GLY A 42 -8.64 -19.74 -12.09
CA GLY A 42 -9.62 -18.74 -11.67
C GLY A 42 -10.13 -17.92 -12.86
N VAL A 43 -11.45 -17.87 -13.04
CA VAL A 43 -12.13 -17.02 -14.02
C VAL A 43 -12.79 -15.86 -13.28
N PHE A 44 -12.35 -14.65 -13.60
CA PHE A 44 -12.83 -13.40 -13.00
C PHE A 44 -13.92 -12.81 -13.88
N ARG A 45 -15.04 -12.40 -13.27
CA ARG A 45 -16.13 -11.75 -13.98
C ARG A 45 -16.48 -10.39 -13.39
N ASP A 46 -16.81 -9.45 -14.27
CA ASP A 46 -17.38 -8.17 -13.87
C ASP A 46 -18.85 -8.31 -13.45
N ARG A 47 -19.49 -7.18 -13.12
CA ARG A 47 -20.92 -7.15 -12.74
C ARG A 47 -21.87 -7.48 -13.89
N ALA A 48 -21.44 -7.37 -15.14
CA ALA A 48 -22.20 -7.76 -16.32
C ALA A 48 -21.96 -9.24 -16.72
N GLY A 49 -21.14 -9.96 -15.95
CA GLY A 49 -20.79 -11.35 -16.21
C GLY A 49 -19.71 -11.54 -17.28
N GLN A 50 -19.12 -10.45 -17.79
CA GLN A 50 -18.04 -10.52 -18.77
C GLN A 50 -16.75 -10.96 -18.11
N MET A 51 -15.98 -11.80 -18.82
CA MET A 51 -14.66 -12.19 -18.34
C MET A 51 -13.74 -10.98 -18.33
N VAL A 52 -13.02 -10.80 -17.22
CA VAL A 52 -12.03 -9.74 -17.07
C VAL A 52 -10.68 -10.38 -16.80
N GLU A 53 -9.66 -9.93 -17.52
CA GLU A 53 -8.29 -10.30 -17.23
C GLU A 53 -7.83 -9.56 -15.96
N MET A 54 -7.45 -10.31 -14.93
CA MET A 54 -6.70 -9.73 -13.83
C MET A 54 -5.26 -9.61 -14.33
N GLY A 55 -4.85 -8.37 -14.64
CA GLY A 55 -3.55 -8.09 -15.25
C GLY A 55 -2.38 -8.73 -14.51
N LYS A 56 -1.20 -8.71 -15.15
CA LYS A 56 0.00 -9.38 -14.64
C LYS A 56 0.29 -8.96 -13.18
N HIS A 57 0.32 -9.93 -12.28
CA HIS A 57 0.83 -9.70 -10.94
C HIS A 57 2.35 -9.65 -11.01
N GLY A 58 2.92 -8.49 -10.64
CA GLY A 58 4.36 -8.35 -10.50
C GLY A 58 4.86 -9.33 -9.45
N THR A 59 5.92 -10.05 -9.78
CA THR A 59 6.64 -10.87 -8.80
C THR A 59 7.80 -10.04 -8.29
N SER A 60 7.85 -9.87 -6.97
CA SER A 60 8.98 -9.23 -6.30
C SER A 60 10.12 -10.22 -6.19
N SER A 61 11.33 -9.77 -6.51
CA SER A 61 12.57 -10.44 -6.09
C SER A 61 13.49 -9.42 -5.43
N GLY A 62 14.24 -9.86 -4.42
CA GLY A 62 15.18 -9.03 -3.69
C GLY A 62 16.19 -9.92 -2.96
N THR A 63 17.41 -9.43 -2.85
CA THR A 63 18.50 -10.07 -2.15
C THR A 63 18.66 -9.42 -0.79
N GLU A 64 18.41 -10.20 0.26
CA GLU A 64 18.47 -9.70 1.62
C GLU A 64 19.89 -9.76 2.21
N THR A 65 20.32 -8.67 2.83
CA THR A 65 21.59 -8.59 3.55
C THR A 65 21.53 -9.44 4.83
N SER A 66 22.54 -10.27 5.06
CA SER A 66 22.55 -11.20 6.20
C SER A 66 22.96 -10.50 7.50
N THR A 67 22.05 -10.44 8.47
CA THR A 67 22.34 -9.87 9.80
C THR A 67 23.33 -10.74 10.58
N THR A 68 24.44 -10.16 11.02
CA THR A 68 25.45 -10.84 11.85
C THR A 68 25.45 -10.29 13.28
N THR A 69 25.18 -11.14 14.29
CA THR A 69 25.04 -10.72 15.71
C THR A 69 26.23 -11.11 16.61
N ASN A 70 27.44 -11.32 16.06
CA ASN A 70 28.58 -11.74 16.88
C ASN A 70 29.27 -10.57 17.59
N SER A 71 29.69 -10.77 18.85
CA SER A 71 30.37 -9.75 19.66
C SER A 71 31.82 -9.46 19.22
N ASP A 72 32.37 -10.23 18.28
CA ASP A 72 33.75 -10.12 17.79
C ASP A 72 33.95 -9.04 16.70
N SER A 73 33.05 -8.05 16.63
CA SER A 73 33.21 -6.85 15.79
C SER A 73 33.48 -7.15 14.31
N ARG A 74 32.90 -8.23 13.75
CA ARG A 74 32.83 -8.36 12.29
C ARG A 74 31.79 -7.39 11.77
N ASN A 75 32.16 -6.61 10.76
CA ASN A 75 31.25 -5.66 10.12
C ASN A 75 30.04 -6.42 9.55
N ASP A 76 28.84 -5.95 9.89
CA ASP A 76 27.60 -6.33 9.24
C ASP A 76 27.68 -6.00 7.74
N GLN A 77 26.99 -6.75 6.89
CA GLN A 77 27.07 -6.61 5.44
C GLN A 77 26.43 -5.31 4.90
N GLY A 78 25.99 -4.39 5.77
CA GLY A 78 25.34 -3.13 5.37
C GLY A 78 23.84 -3.29 5.17
N HIS A 79 23.21 -2.32 4.49
CA HIS A 79 21.76 -2.27 4.23
C HIS A 79 21.43 -2.06 2.75
N ASP A 80 22.32 -2.49 1.86
CA ASP A 80 22.13 -2.44 0.40
C ASP A 80 21.25 -3.59 -0.07
N GLN A 81 19.97 -3.48 0.30
CA GLN A 81 18.89 -4.32 -0.18
C GLN A 81 18.59 -3.94 -1.62
N ASP A 82 18.70 -4.90 -2.55
CA ASP A 82 18.14 -4.74 -3.89
C ASP A 82 16.69 -5.23 -3.93
N SER A 83 15.87 -4.55 -4.72
CA SER A 83 14.46 -4.93 -4.90
C SER A 83 14.06 -4.63 -6.33
N ASN A 84 13.56 -5.64 -7.02
CA ASN A 84 13.04 -5.53 -8.36
C ASN A 84 11.61 -6.08 -8.43
N GLN A 85 10.76 -5.41 -9.20
CA GLN A 85 9.36 -5.76 -9.43
C GLN A 85 9.12 -5.76 -10.95
N ASP A 86 8.60 -6.88 -11.46
CA ASP A 86 8.17 -7.02 -12.86
C ASP A 86 6.83 -6.36 -13.18
#